data_AF-W4EZC2-F1
#
_entry.id   AF-W4EZC2-F1
#
_cell.length_a   1.000
_cell.length_b   1.000
_cell.length_c   1.000
_cell.angle_alpha   90.00
_cell.angle_beta   90.00
_cell.angle_gamma   90.00
#
_symmetry.space_group_name_H-M   'P 1'
#
loop_
_entity.id
_entity.type
_entity.pdbx_description
1 polymer ?
#
loop_
_entity_poly.entity_id
_entity_poly.type
_entity_poly.pdbx_seq_one_letter_code
_entity_poly.pdbx_strand_id
1 'polypeptide(L)' 'MYSIKKPCTAYDGVVFGKSKKVQALKVNEKYTIVDIVKTGNAYRLKTKSGMYITAKKEYVEKV' A
#
# COMPACT_ATOMS: atom_id res chain seq x y z
N MET A 1 1.23 -9.57 -8.65
CA MET A 1 1.51 -9.20 -7.23
C MET A 1 2.19 -7.83 -7.23
N TYR A 2 2.50 -7.24 -6.07
CA TYR A 2 3.30 -6.00 -5.99
C TYR A 2 4.44 -6.16 -4.99
N SER A 3 5.63 -5.64 -5.29
CA SER A 3 6.78 -5.57 -4.36
C SER A 3 7.01 -4.14 -3.88
N ILE A 4 7.55 -4.01 -2.66
CA ILE A 4 7.93 -2.73 -2.06
C ILE A 4 9.34 -2.34 -2.50
N LYS A 5 9.50 -1.18 -3.12
CA LYS A 5 10.79 -0.60 -3.56
C LYS A 5 11.42 0.33 -2.53
N LYS A 6 10.58 1.06 -1.78
CA LYS A 6 11.03 2.03 -0.77
C LYS A 6 10.24 1.85 0.52
N PRO A 7 10.84 2.18 1.68
CA PRO A 7 10.15 2.11 2.97
C PRO A 7 8.82 2.86 2.91
N CYS A 8 7.75 2.17 3.25
CA CYS A 8 6.41 2.73 3.32
C CYS A 8 5.62 2.03 4.42
N THR A 9 4.35 2.39 4.58
CA THR A 9 3.50 1.91 5.68
C THR A 9 2.21 1.36 5.10
N ALA A 10 1.69 0.29 5.68
CA ALA A 10 0.33 -0.17 5.45
C ALA A 10 -0.64 0.50 6.43
N TYR A 11 -1.85 0.72 5.94
CA TYR A 11 -2.91 1.42 6.65
C TYR A 11 -4.18 0.56 6.73
N ASP A 12 -4.95 0.68 7.79
CA ASP A 12 -6.26 0.01 7.97
C ASP A 12 -7.40 0.74 7.23
N GLY A 13 -7.10 1.87 6.58
CA GLY A 13 -8.09 2.69 5.90
C GLY A 13 -7.60 3.35 4.61
N VAL A 14 -8.58 3.74 3.80
CA VAL A 14 -8.41 4.54 2.59
C VAL A 14 -8.20 6.03 2.89
N VAL A 15 -7.80 6.43 4.08
CA VAL A 15 -7.34 7.80 4.32
C VAL A 15 -6.09 7.67 5.16
N PHE A 16 -4.95 7.96 4.56
CA PHE A 16 -3.66 7.78 5.23
C PHE A 16 -3.51 8.87 6.28
N GLY A 17 -3.48 8.45 7.53
CA GLY A 17 -3.33 9.31 8.70
C GLY A 17 -2.50 8.61 9.76
N LYS A 18 -1.99 9.36 10.74
CA LYS A 18 -1.15 8.81 11.81
C LYS A 18 -1.87 7.70 12.60
N SER A 19 -3.15 7.89 12.89
CA SER A 19 -4.01 6.93 13.60
C SER A 19 -4.38 5.67 12.80
N LYS A 20 -4.09 5.67 11.49
CA LYS A 20 -4.44 4.60 10.56
C LYS A 20 -3.23 3.76 10.16
N LYS A 21 -2.04 4.07 10.70
CA LYS A 21 -0.82 3.30 10.44
C LYS A 21 -0.89 1.97 11.18
N VAL A 22 -0.74 0.87 10.44
CA VAL A 22 -0.75 -0.49 11.01
C VAL A 22 0.68 -1.00 11.15
N GLN A 23 1.43 -1.02 10.05
CA GLN A 23 2.79 -1.58 10.04
C GLN A 23 3.68 -0.91 9.00
N ALA A 24 4.97 -0.79 9.30
CA ALA A 24 5.99 -0.45 8.31
C ALA A 24 6.26 -1.66 7.40
N LEU A 25 6.39 -1.41 6.10
CA LEU A 25 6.63 -2.43 5.09
C LEU A 25 8.11 -2.49 4.76
N LYS A 26 8.64 -3.70 4.64
CA LYS A 26 10.05 -3.91 4.30
C LYS A 26 10.24 -3.84 2.80
N VAL A 27 11.38 -3.29 2.38
CA VAL A 27 11.77 -3.30 0.96
C VAL A 27 11.94 -4.75 0.49
N ASN A 28 11.61 -5.02 -0.78
CA ASN A 28 11.54 -6.33 -1.42
C ASN A 28 10.42 -7.26 -0.94
N GLU A 29 9.63 -6.84 0.05
CA GLU A 29 8.47 -7.61 0.48
C GLU A 29 7.36 -7.58 -0.59
N LYS A 30 6.71 -8.71 -0.81
CA LYS A 30 5.67 -8.88 -1.84
C LYS A 30 4.30 -8.98 -1.22
N TYR A 31 3.36 -8.21 -1.74
CA TYR A 31 1.97 -8.18 -1.32
C TYR A 31 1.05 -8.61 -2.47
N THR A 32 0.08 -9.46 -2.13
CA THR A 32 -1.02 -9.78 -3.04
C THR A 32 -2.04 -8.66 -2.98
N ILE A 33 -2.28 -8.01 -4.11
CA ILE A 33 -3.22 -6.90 -4.24
C ILE A 33 -4.51 -7.43 -4.84
N VAL A 34 -5.63 -7.17 -4.17
CA VAL A 34 -6.95 -7.61 -4.58
C VAL A 34 -7.76 -6.48 -5.22
N ASP A 35 -7.40 -5.22 -4.97
CA ASP A 35 -8.12 -4.07 -5.50
C ASP A 35 -7.24 -2.81 -5.55
N ILE A 36 -7.63 -1.83 -6.37
CA ILE A 36 -7.00 -0.52 -6.47
C ILE A 36 -8.05 0.56 -6.23
N VAL A 37 -7.90 1.29 -5.12
CA VAL A 37 -8.88 2.30 -4.68
C VAL A 37 -8.35 3.71 -4.94
N LYS A 38 -9.18 4.54 -5.58
CA LYS A 38 -8.93 5.98 -5.78
C LYS A 38 -9.58 6.83 -4.68
N THR A 39 -8.98 7.97 -4.37
CA THR A 39 -9.30 8.78 -3.18
C THR A 39 -8.87 10.25 -3.29
N GLY A 40 -9.74 11.10 -3.82
CA GLY A 40 -9.26 12.38 -4.34
C GLY A 40 -8.20 12.09 -5.42
N ASN A 41 -6.97 12.58 -5.23
CA ASN A 41 -5.91 12.51 -6.25
C ASN A 41 -4.92 11.35 -6.10
N ALA A 42 -5.09 10.48 -5.11
CA ALA A 42 -4.18 9.33 -4.91
C ALA A 42 -4.82 7.99 -5.32
N TYR A 43 -3.96 7.00 -5.56
CA TYR A 43 -4.36 5.60 -5.72
C TYR A 43 -3.72 4.78 -4.61
N ARG A 44 -4.43 3.74 -4.18
CA ARG A 44 -4.00 2.83 -3.12
C ARG A 44 -4.27 1.40 -3.50
N LEU A 45 -3.35 0.52 -3.12
CA LEU A 45 -3.47 -0.90 -3.37
C LEU A 45 -4.06 -1.55 -2.12
N LYS A 46 -5.18 -2.25 -2.27
CA LYS A 46 -5.77 -3.06 -1.19
C LYS A 46 -5.09 -4.42 -1.20
N THR A 47 -4.45 -4.77 -0.10
CA THR A 47 -3.84 -6.08 0.09
C THR A 47 -4.91 -7.14 0.35
N LYS A 48 -4.58 -8.41 0.14
CA LYS A 48 -5.46 -9.55 0.49
C LYS A 48 -5.86 -9.56 1.97
N SER A 49 -5.02 -9.02 2.86
CA SER A 49 -5.31 -8.86 4.29
C SER A 49 -6.26 -7.69 4.60
N GLY A 50 -6.73 -6.93 3.61
CA GLY A 50 -7.63 -5.80 3.78
C GLY A 50 -6.95 -4.47 4.13
N MET A 51 -5.61 -4.45 4.22
CA MET A 51 -4.85 -3.22 4.42
C MET A 51 -4.68 -2.45 3.11
N TYR A 52 -4.31 -1.18 3.22
CA TYR A 52 -4.06 -0.28 2.12
C TYR A 52 -2.60 0.17 2.11
N ILE A 53 -1.96 0.07 0.94
CA ILE A 53 -0.60 0.55 0.70
C ILE A 53 -0.60 1.58 -0.43
N THR A 54 0.46 2.39 -0.50
CA THR A 54 0.61 3.38 -1.58
C THR A 54 0.67 2.69 -2.95
N ALA A 55 0.01 3.26 -3.96
CA ALA A 55 0.13 2.80 -5.36
C ALA A 55 1.17 3.60 -6.17
N LYS A 56 1.94 4.46 -5.52
CA LYS A 56 2.97 5.26 -6.21
C LYS A 56 4.11 4.37 -6.70
N LYS A 57 4.41 4.45 -8.00
CA LYS A 57 5.47 3.65 -8.68
C LYS A 57 6.87 3.80 -8.07
N GLU A 58 7.13 4.91 -7.37
CA GLU A 58 8.39 5.13 -6.66
C GLU A 58 8.54 4.26 -5.40
N TYR A 59 7.44 3.80 -4.82
CA TYR A 59 7.39 2.97 -3.61
C TYR A 59 7.07 1.51 -3.89
N VAL A 60 6.34 1.22 -4.98
CA VAL A 60 5.89 -0.13 -5.31
C VAL A 60 6.03 -0.41 -6.80
N GLU A 61 6.23 -1.67 -7.16
CA GLU A 61 6.19 -2.13 -8.55
C GLU A 61 5.35 -3.40 -8.67
N LYS A 62 4.77 -3.60 -9.86
CA LYS A 62 4.03 -4.81 -10.18
C LYS A 62 5.04 -5.90 -10.56
N VAL A 63 4.89 -7.06 -9.95
CA VAL A 63 5.63 -8.30 -10.21
C VAL A 63 4.69 -9.41 -10.65
#